data_AF-A0A932T5W0-F1
#
_entry.id   AF-A0A932T5W0-F1
#
_cell.length_a   1.000
_cell.length_b   1.000
_cell.length_c   1.000
_cell.angle_alpha   90.00
_cell.angle_beta   90.00
_cell.angle_gamma   90.00
#
_symmetry.space_group_name_H-M   'P 1'
#
loop_
_entity.id
_entity.type
_entity.pdbx_description
1 polymer ?
#
loop_
_entity_poly.entity_id
_entity_poly.type
_entity_poly.pdbx_seq_one_letter_code
_entity_poly.pdbx_strand_id
1 'polypeptide(L)'
;APAVLWLDEIEKGFAGGGESAGTGQDTVMTRLVGGFLTWMEARRAPVFVVATANSISGLPPEMLRRGRFDELFFVDLPNYHERKDILGIHLGKRGWKSDKYDLETIANKTEGYSGAELEQIVVAAMIDAYGQGRVLAQDDLDRARDQLVPLSITMEEKVFQLREWANTRCRRATSDSRVTKMIEEEQREASFLDDEEPAKEQWMELAEHGQLNAAVIEYLRRCDEAPFPKLQEDFGPFLETTGEQGLALRADPNVVLWSGMSQPLAELLSSLIAQRRIYVHPISAETYKSLGKGVKLPVLEKLADEKQARPVWLPSAFRLMPPEGGSGRFARVARIKLSR
;
A
#
# COMPACT_ATOMS: atom_id res chain seq x y z
N ALA A 1 -15.16 33.50 -20.99
CA ALA A 1 -15.73 32.15 -20.82
C ALA A 1 -16.18 31.63 -22.19
N PRO A 2 -16.08 30.32 -22.48
CA PRO A 2 -15.63 29.25 -21.58
C PRO A 2 -14.14 29.36 -21.22
N ALA A 3 -13.77 28.97 -20.00
CA ALA A 3 -12.39 28.99 -19.52
C ALA A 3 -12.16 27.93 -18.44
N VAL A 4 -10.90 27.48 -18.30
CA VAL A 4 -10.44 26.66 -17.18
C VAL A 4 -9.60 27.55 -16.26
N LEU A 5 -9.96 27.60 -14.98
CA LEU A 5 -9.19 28.27 -13.94
C LEU A 5 -8.46 27.22 -13.12
N TRP A 6 -7.13 27.20 -13.20
CA TRP A 6 -6.26 26.32 -12.44
C TRP A 6 -5.66 27.06 -11.26
N LEU A 7 -5.85 26.51 -10.05
CA LEU A 7 -5.30 27.05 -8.80
C LEU A 7 -4.37 26.01 -8.20
N ASP A 8 -3.08 26.30 -8.14
CA ASP A 8 -2.10 25.38 -7.57
C ASP A 8 -1.87 25.69 -6.08
N GLU A 9 -1.69 24.64 -5.28
CA GLU A 9 -1.41 24.69 -3.84
C GLU A 9 -2.32 25.67 -3.10
N ILE A 10 -3.63 25.49 -3.29
CA ILE A 10 -4.62 26.46 -2.85
C ILE A 10 -4.52 26.73 -1.35
N GLU A 11 -4.14 25.73 -0.56
CA GLU A 11 -3.92 25.80 0.89
C GLU A 11 -2.88 26.84 1.31
N LYS A 12 -1.91 27.18 0.46
CA LYS A 12 -0.94 28.25 0.76
C LYS A 12 -1.62 29.61 0.84
N GLY A 13 -2.72 29.80 0.10
CA GLY A 13 -3.58 30.98 0.22
C GLY A 13 -4.43 31.01 1.50
N PHE A 14 -4.58 29.87 2.19
CA PHE A 14 -5.41 29.71 3.39
C PHE A 14 -4.62 29.51 4.69
N ALA A 15 -3.31 29.27 4.61
CA ALA A 15 -2.44 28.93 5.73
C ALA A 15 -2.35 29.99 6.86
N GLY A 16 -2.99 31.15 6.71
CA GLY A 16 -3.13 32.21 7.72
C GLY A 16 -4.39 32.16 8.58
N GLY A 17 -5.26 31.15 8.44
CA GLY A 17 -6.55 31.06 9.15
C GLY A 17 -6.54 30.37 10.53
N GLY A 18 -5.41 29.78 10.95
CA GLY A 18 -5.28 29.06 12.22
C GLY A 18 -4.96 29.97 13.41
N GLU A 19 -5.29 29.53 14.63
CA GLU A 19 -5.22 30.26 15.92
C GLU A 19 -3.81 30.77 16.34
N SER A 20 -2.80 30.75 15.47
CA SER A 20 -1.40 31.06 15.83
C SER A 20 -0.65 31.98 14.84
N ALA A 21 -1.35 32.81 14.07
CA ALA A 21 -0.68 33.81 13.23
C ALA A 21 -1.12 35.24 13.62
N GLY A 22 -0.21 35.95 14.28
CA GLY A 22 -0.33 37.39 14.48
C GLY A 22 0.15 38.15 13.25
N THR A 23 -0.41 39.35 13.06
CA THR A 23 -0.01 40.44 12.14
C THR A 23 -0.64 40.46 10.74
N GLY A 24 -1.75 41.21 10.59
CA GLY A 24 -2.09 42.04 9.41
C GLY A 24 -2.32 41.38 8.03
N GLN A 25 -1.36 40.62 7.51
CA GLN A 25 -1.38 40.00 6.17
C GLN A 25 -2.50 38.95 6.03
N ASP A 26 -2.84 38.24 7.09
CA ASP A 26 -3.85 37.18 7.09
C ASP A 26 -5.27 37.70 6.79
N THR A 27 -5.56 38.97 7.09
CA THR A 27 -6.90 39.55 6.87
C THR A 27 -7.20 39.84 5.40
N VAL A 28 -6.18 40.20 4.61
CA VAL A 28 -6.35 40.49 3.17
C VAL A 28 -6.56 39.19 2.40
N MET A 29 -5.74 38.17 2.67
CA MET A 29 -5.88 36.86 2.01
C MET A 29 -7.19 36.18 2.37
N THR A 30 -7.61 36.24 3.64
CA THR A 30 -8.92 35.72 4.07
C THR A 30 -10.08 36.42 3.36
N ARG A 31 -10.01 37.74 3.13
CA ARG A 31 -11.03 38.47 2.35
C ARG A 31 -11.04 38.09 0.87
N LEU A 32 -9.86 37.94 0.25
CA LEU A 32 -9.75 37.52 -1.15
C LEU A 32 -10.32 36.11 -1.35
N VAL A 33 -9.99 35.20 -0.43
CA VAL A 33 -10.56 33.87 -0.33
C VAL A 33 -12.09 33.92 -0.21
N GLY A 34 -12.63 34.72 0.72
CA GLY A 34 -14.07 34.86 0.90
C GLY A 34 -14.75 35.36 -0.37
N GLY A 35 -14.18 36.37 -1.02
CA GLY A 35 -14.65 36.89 -2.31
C GLY A 35 -14.59 35.85 -3.42
N PHE A 36 -13.55 35.02 -3.46
CA PHE A 36 -13.43 33.92 -4.40
C PHE A 36 -14.53 32.87 -4.20
N LEU A 37 -14.82 32.49 -2.95
CA LEU A 37 -15.90 31.54 -2.63
C LEU A 37 -17.27 32.10 -3.03
N THR A 38 -17.53 33.38 -2.74
CA THR A 38 -18.76 34.05 -3.18
C THR A 38 -18.86 34.10 -4.72
N TRP A 39 -17.75 34.38 -5.40
CA TRP A 39 -17.72 34.36 -6.86
C TRP A 39 -17.99 32.96 -7.42
N MET A 40 -17.43 31.91 -6.81
CA MET A 40 -17.69 30.53 -7.24
C MET A 40 -19.17 30.16 -7.15
N GLU A 41 -19.87 30.61 -6.11
CA GLU A 41 -21.31 30.38 -5.95
C GLU A 41 -22.16 31.23 -6.91
N ALA A 42 -21.76 32.49 -7.17
CA ALA A 42 -22.54 33.42 -7.97
C ALA A 42 -22.28 33.33 -9.48
N ARG A 43 -21.24 32.62 -9.93
CA ARG A 43 -20.83 32.60 -11.34
C ARG A 43 -21.93 32.00 -12.21
N ARG A 44 -22.32 32.72 -13.26
CA ARG A 44 -23.24 32.23 -14.31
C ARG A 44 -22.52 31.80 -15.59
N ALA A 45 -21.30 32.30 -15.79
CA ALA A 45 -20.49 31.96 -16.96
C ALA A 45 -19.83 30.57 -16.79
N PRO A 46 -19.67 29.78 -17.87
CA PRO A 46 -19.08 28.45 -17.80
C PRO A 46 -17.57 28.55 -17.56
N VAL A 47 -17.16 28.55 -16.29
CA VAL A 47 -15.75 28.46 -15.88
C VAL A 47 -15.57 27.18 -15.09
N PHE A 48 -14.71 26.29 -15.60
CA PHE A 48 -14.34 25.06 -14.90
C PHE A 48 -13.16 25.36 -13.99
N VAL A 49 -13.32 25.14 -12.68
CA VAL A 49 -12.29 25.45 -11.68
C VAL A 49 -11.65 24.15 -11.23
N VAL A 50 -10.32 24.10 -11.31
CA VAL A 50 -9.51 23.00 -10.78
C VAL A 50 -8.56 23.58 -9.76
N ALA A 51 -8.45 22.91 -8.61
CA ALA A 51 -7.52 23.29 -7.56
C ALA A 51 -6.73 22.08 -7.09
N THR A 52 -5.46 22.28 -6.75
CA THR A 52 -4.62 21.29 -6.07
C THR A 52 -4.44 21.68 -4.61
N ALA A 53 -4.22 20.69 -3.75
CA ALA A 53 -3.82 20.92 -2.37
C ALA A 53 -2.94 19.78 -1.86
N ASN A 54 -1.83 20.11 -1.21
CA ASN A 54 -0.96 19.11 -0.58
C ASN A 54 -1.31 18.88 0.90
N SER A 55 -2.04 19.80 1.52
CA SER A 55 -2.52 19.70 2.90
C SER A 55 -3.95 20.18 3.03
N ILE A 56 -4.74 19.47 3.82
CA ILE A 56 -6.15 19.79 4.12
C ILE A 56 -6.31 20.51 5.45
N SER A 57 -5.27 20.56 6.29
CA SER A 57 -5.34 21.04 7.68
C SER A 57 -5.67 22.53 7.80
N GLY A 58 -5.31 23.32 6.78
CA GLY A 58 -5.55 24.76 6.73
C GLY A 58 -6.74 25.17 5.87
N LEU A 59 -7.44 24.23 5.24
CA LEU A 59 -8.55 24.56 4.34
C LEU A 59 -9.85 24.75 5.12
N PRO A 60 -10.58 25.87 4.90
CA PRO A 60 -11.85 26.11 5.55
C PRO A 60 -12.87 25.02 5.17
N PRO A 61 -13.60 24.41 6.14
CA PRO A 61 -14.58 23.36 5.87
C PRO A 61 -15.66 23.77 4.86
N GLU A 62 -15.93 25.07 4.75
CA GLU A 62 -16.91 25.62 3.83
C GLU A 62 -16.51 25.43 2.35
N MET A 63 -15.22 25.25 2.02
CA MET A 63 -14.79 24.92 0.66
C MET A 63 -15.18 23.51 0.22
N LEU A 64 -15.21 22.60 1.17
CA LEU A 64 -15.47 21.17 0.95
C LEU A 64 -16.97 20.87 0.89
N ARG A 65 -17.82 21.89 1.00
CA ARG A 65 -19.27 21.77 0.85
C ARG A 65 -19.63 21.67 -0.63
N ARG A 66 -20.57 20.75 -0.94
CA ARG A 66 -21.14 20.62 -2.29
C ARG A 66 -21.73 21.96 -2.76
N GLY A 67 -21.49 22.33 -4.01
CA GLY A 67 -21.85 23.63 -4.59
C GLY A 67 -20.67 24.60 -4.79
N ARG A 68 -19.45 24.25 -4.34
CA ARG A 68 -18.21 25.01 -4.61
C ARG A 68 -17.18 24.15 -5.32
N PHE A 69 -16.66 23.14 -4.63
CA PHE A 69 -15.93 22.02 -5.22
C PHE A 69 -16.83 20.80 -5.15
N ASP A 70 -17.40 20.43 -6.30
CA ASP A 70 -18.38 19.35 -6.39
C ASP A 70 -17.72 17.98 -6.36
N GLU A 71 -16.48 17.89 -6.84
CA GLU A 71 -15.69 16.67 -6.90
C GLU A 71 -14.32 16.88 -6.27
N LEU A 72 -13.95 15.97 -5.37
CA LEU A 72 -12.64 15.91 -4.74
C LEU A 72 -11.95 14.65 -5.22
N PHE A 73 -10.76 14.81 -5.79
CA PHE A 73 -9.93 13.70 -6.26
C PHE A 73 -8.72 13.54 -5.37
N PHE A 74 -8.51 12.32 -4.88
CA PHE A 74 -7.31 11.96 -4.14
C PHE A 74 -6.32 11.29 -5.09
N VAL A 75 -5.17 11.94 -5.25
CA VAL A 75 -4.02 11.42 -6.00
C VAL A 75 -3.08 10.80 -4.98
N ASP A 76 -2.95 9.47 -5.02
CA ASP A 76 -2.05 8.74 -4.14
C ASP A 76 -0.68 8.52 -4.80
N LEU A 77 0.24 7.89 -4.08
CA LEU A 77 1.49 7.39 -4.63
C LEU A 77 1.22 6.41 -5.78
N PRO A 78 2.04 6.45 -6.86
CA PRO A 78 1.82 5.66 -8.05
C PRO A 78 1.84 4.16 -7.77
N ASN A 79 0.92 3.43 -8.40
CA ASN A 79 0.88 1.97 -8.41
C ASN A 79 2.00 1.38 -9.30
N TYR A 80 2.17 0.06 -9.28
CA TYR A 80 3.23 -0.61 -10.03
C TYR A 80 3.31 -0.21 -11.52
N HIS A 81 2.18 -0.20 -12.22
CA HIS A 81 2.12 0.12 -13.65
C HIS A 81 2.45 1.60 -13.88
N GLU A 82 1.87 2.49 -13.06
CA GLU A 82 2.18 3.92 -13.11
C GLU A 82 3.67 4.18 -12.86
N ARG A 83 4.31 3.45 -11.94
CA ARG A 83 5.76 3.59 -11.70
C ARG A 83 6.58 3.18 -12.92
N LYS A 84 6.23 2.06 -13.57
CA LYS A 84 6.86 1.62 -14.82
C LYS A 84 6.71 2.67 -15.92
N ASP A 85 5.51 3.21 -16.08
CA ASP A 85 5.21 4.25 -17.07
C ASP A 85 5.97 5.55 -16.78
N ILE A 86 5.98 6.00 -15.53
CA ILE A 86 6.71 7.20 -15.09
C ILE A 86 8.20 7.03 -15.42
N LEU A 87 8.83 5.91 -15.03
CA LEU A 87 10.24 5.63 -15.34
C LEU A 87 10.49 5.66 -16.85
N GLY A 88 9.62 5.02 -17.64
CA GLY A 88 9.70 5.01 -19.10
C GLY A 88 9.59 6.40 -19.71
N ILE A 89 8.66 7.22 -19.23
CA ILE A 89 8.48 8.62 -19.66
C ILE A 89 9.74 9.44 -19.35
N HIS A 90 10.31 9.33 -18.16
CA HIS A 90 11.49 10.12 -17.79
C HIS A 90 12.76 9.67 -18.52
N LEU A 91 12.90 8.39 -18.87
CA LEU A 91 13.94 7.90 -19.79
C LEU A 91 13.74 8.43 -21.21
N GLY A 92 12.52 8.31 -21.74
CA GLY A 92 12.16 8.76 -23.10
C GLY A 92 12.35 10.25 -23.30
N LYS A 93 11.94 11.08 -22.33
CA LYS A 93 12.18 12.53 -22.31
C LYS A 93 13.66 12.90 -22.41
N ARG A 94 14.56 11.98 -22.06
CA ARG A 94 16.02 12.16 -22.06
C ARG A 94 16.72 11.42 -23.19
N GLY A 95 15.96 10.89 -24.15
CA GLY A 95 16.48 10.23 -25.35
C GLY A 95 16.86 8.75 -25.17
N TRP A 96 16.52 8.15 -24.02
CA TRP A 96 16.78 6.74 -23.75
C TRP A 96 15.54 5.91 -24.10
N LYS A 97 15.76 4.78 -24.78
CA LYS A 97 14.67 3.84 -25.05
C LYS A 97 14.45 2.98 -23.81
N SER A 98 13.24 3.01 -23.29
CA SER A 98 12.85 2.30 -22.06
C SER A 98 12.94 0.78 -22.17
N ASP A 99 12.80 0.23 -23.37
CA ASP A 99 12.91 -1.21 -23.68
C ASP A 99 14.31 -1.79 -23.42
N LYS A 100 15.34 -0.95 -23.29
CA LYS A 100 16.71 -1.36 -22.96
C LYS A 100 16.95 -1.58 -21.46
N TYR A 101 15.99 -1.22 -20.62
CA TYR A 101 16.13 -1.23 -19.17
C TYR A 101 15.05 -2.12 -18.55
N ASP A 102 15.42 -2.82 -17.48
CA ASP A 102 14.47 -3.61 -16.70
C ASP A 102 13.71 -2.68 -15.74
N LEU A 103 12.70 -2.02 -16.29
CA LEU A 103 11.81 -1.14 -15.54
C LEU A 103 10.84 -1.90 -14.65
N GLU A 104 10.61 -3.19 -14.91
CA GLU A 104 9.73 -4.03 -14.11
C GLU A 104 10.35 -4.30 -12.74
N THR A 105 11.62 -4.66 -12.71
CA THR A 105 12.37 -4.85 -11.47
C THR A 105 12.47 -3.56 -10.67
N ILE A 106 12.72 -2.42 -11.33
CA ILE A 106 12.78 -1.12 -10.64
C ILE A 106 11.41 -0.78 -10.06
N ALA A 107 10.34 -0.84 -10.86
CA ALA A 107 8.98 -0.52 -10.41
C ALA A 107 8.51 -1.42 -9.26
N ASN A 108 8.92 -2.69 -9.24
CA ASN A 108 8.66 -3.61 -8.11
C ASN A 108 9.38 -3.20 -6.83
N LYS A 109 10.60 -2.67 -6.94
CA LYS A 109 11.43 -2.27 -5.79
C LYS A 109 11.21 -0.83 -5.31
N THR A 110 10.44 -0.03 -6.06
CA THR A 110 10.14 1.37 -5.72
C THR A 110 8.71 1.56 -5.21
N GLU A 111 8.15 0.56 -4.52
CA GLU A 111 6.87 0.71 -3.83
C GLU A 111 6.95 1.86 -2.80
N GLY A 112 5.99 2.78 -2.84
CA GLY A 112 5.95 3.94 -1.96
C GLY A 112 6.82 5.14 -2.42
N TYR A 113 7.42 5.08 -3.60
CA TYR A 113 8.08 6.23 -4.22
C TYR A 113 7.06 7.13 -4.91
N SER A 114 7.26 8.44 -4.83
CA SER A 114 6.52 9.45 -5.60
C SER A 114 7.04 9.57 -7.03
N GLY A 115 6.26 10.17 -7.93
CA GLY A 115 6.68 10.41 -9.32
C GLY A 115 7.98 11.22 -9.42
N ALA A 116 8.16 12.22 -8.56
CA ALA A 116 9.38 13.03 -8.51
C ALA A 116 10.61 12.22 -8.09
N GLU A 117 10.44 11.25 -7.19
CA GLU A 117 11.53 10.38 -6.75
C GLU A 117 11.93 9.37 -7.83
N LEU A 118 10.95 8.85 -8.58
CA LEU A 118 11.22 8.01 -9.75
C LEU A 118 11.95 8.77 -10.86
N GLU A 119 11.57 10.03 -11.09
CA GLU A 119 12.33 10.92 -11.96
C GLU A 119 13.76 11.09 -11.45
N GLN A 120 13.94 11.31 -10.14
CA GLN A 120 15.24 11.53 -9.54
C GLN A 120 16.16 10.32 -9.67
N ILE A 121 15.63 9.09 -9.61
CA ILE A 121 16.40 7.86 -9.92
C ILE A 121 17.02 7.95 -11.31
N VAL A 122 16.21 8.28 -12.32
CA VAL A 122 16.68 8.40 -13.72
C VAL A 122 17.72 9.51 -13.85
N VAL A 123 17.47 10.67 -13.25
CA VAL A 123 18.40 11.81 -13.29
C VAL A 123 19.73 11.48 -12.62
N ALA A 124 19.71 10.92 -11.41
CA ALA A 124 20.91 10.59 -10.66
C ALA A 124 21.75 9.52 -11.36
N ALA A 125 21.11 8.47 -11.89
CA ALA A 125 21.78 7.42 -12.64
C ALA A 125 22.51 7.99 -13.89
N MET A 126 21.85 8.91 -14.60
CA MET A 126 22.46 9.56 -15.76
C MET A 126 23.65 10.44 -15.40
N ILE A 127 23.54 11.21 -14.31
CA ILE A 127 24.64 12.05 -13.83
C ILE A 127 25.85 11.19 -13.46
N ASP A 128 25.64 10.07 -12.77
CA ASP A 128 26.72 9.15 -12.38
C ASP A 128 27.40 8.53 -13.62
N ALA A 129 26.61 8.02 -14.57
CA ALA A 129 27.12 7.43 -15.81
C ALA A 129 27.93 8.43 -16.63
N TYR A 130 27.41 9.64 -16.84
CA TYR A 130 28.08 10.69 -17.60
C TYR A 130 29.31 11.25 -16.88
N GLY A 131 29.27 11.39 -15.55
CA GLY A 131 30.42 11.78 -14.76
C GLY A 131 31.60 10.81 -14.91
N GLN A 132 31.33 9.55 -15.28
CA GLN A 132 32.31 8.49 -15.51
C GLN A 132 32.63 8.29 -17.01
N GLY A 133 32.10 9.13 -17.90
CA GLY A 133 32.32 9.05 -19.35
C GLY A 133 31.66 7.83 -20.01
N ARG A 134 30.66 7.24 -19.37
CA ARG A 134 29.95 6.04 -19.84
C ARG A 134 28.51 6.35 -20.23
N VAL A 135 27.90 5.42 -20.97
CA VAL A 135 26.46 5.41 -21.24
C VAL A 135 25.70 4.83 -20.05
N LEU A 136 24.45 5.27 -19.86
CA LEU A 136 23.56 4.79 -18.81
C LEU A 136 23.33 3.28 -18.92
N ALA A 137 23.68 2.54 -17.87
CA ALA A 137 23.43 1.12 -17.71
C ALA A 137 22.33 0.85 -16.67
N GLN A 138 21.83 -0.38 -16.64
CA GLN A 138 20.84 -0.83 -15.65
C GLN A 138 21.36 -0.64 -14.22
N ASP A 139 22.61 -1.00 -13.95
CA ASP A 139 23.24 -0.89 -12.63
C ASP A 139 23.24 0.55 -12.09
N ASP A 140 23.32 1.56 -12.96
CA ASP A 140 23.29 2.96 -12.54
C ASP A 140 21.90 3.34 -11.98
N LEU A 141 20.82 2.82 -12.60
CA LEU A 141 19.44 2.99 -12.12
C LEU A 141 19.23 2.27 -10.78
N ASP A 142 19.75 1.05 -10.67
CA ASP A 142 19.67 0.28 -9.43
C ASP A 142 20.42 0.96 -8.27
N ARG A 143 21.64 1.47 -8.51
CA ARG A 143 22.39 2.24 -7.51
C ARG A 143 21.68 3.55 -7.13
N ALA A 144 21.16 4.28 -8.11
CA ALA A 144 20.45 5.53 -7.86
C ALA A 144 19.20 5.32 -7.00
N ARG A 145 18.46 4.22 -7.22
CA ARG A 145 17.36 3.80 -6.35
C ARG A 145 17.85 3.57 -4.93
N ASP A 146 18.89 2.75 -4.75
CA ASP A 146 19.33 2.31 -3.41
C ASP A 146 19.85 3.46 -2.53
N GLN A 147 20.22 4.59 -3.12
CA GLN A 147 20.64 5.79 -2.41
C GLN A 147 19.47 6.69 -1.99
N LEU A 148 18.28 6.46 -2.52
CA LEU A 148 17.13 7.33 -2.31
C LEU A 148 16.25 6.78 -1.18
N VAL A 149 15.83 7.64 -0.26
CA VAL A 149 14.88 7.30 0.80
C VAL A 149 13.52 7.88 0.41
N PRO A 150 12.48 7.05 0.21
CA PRO A 150 11.20 7.53 -0.32
C PRO A 150 10.41 8.41 0.66
N LEU A 151 9.58 9.29 0.11
CA LEU A 151 8.73 10.22 0.84
C LEU A 151 7.74 9.49 1.75
N SER A 152 7.28 8.32 1.33
CA SER A 152 6.39 7.47 2.13
C SER A 152 7.01 7.03 3.47
N ILE A 153 8.34 7.01 3.57
CA ILE A 153 9.05 6.74 4.82
C ILE A 153 9.31 8.05 5.57
N THR A 154 9.83 9.08 4.90
CA THR A 154 10.21 10.33 5.58
C THR A 154 9.00 11.14 6.09
N MET A 155 7.84 11.00 5.44
CA MET A 155 6.59 11.71 5.75
C MET A 155 5.43 10.74 6.02
N GLU A 156 5.72 9.52 6.51
CA GLU A 156 4.75 8.44 6.73
C GLU A 156 3.46 8.92 7.42
N GLU A 157 3.61 9.65 8.53
CA GLU A 157 2.48 10.14 9.33
C GLU A 157 1.55 11.06 8.53
N LYS A 158 2.12 12.00 7.75
CA LYS A 158 1.33 12.92 6.93
C LYS A 158 0.61 12.20 5.80
N VAL A 159 1.29 11.26 5.13
CA VAL A 159 0.70 10.45 4.06
C VAL A 159 -0.45 9.60 4.61
N PHE A 160 -0.27 8.99 5.77
CA PHE A 160 -1.30 8.21 6.45
C PHE A 160 -2.52 9.07 6.81
N GLN A 161 -2.31 10.22 7.46
CA GLN A 161 -3.40 11.13 7.84
C GLN A 161 -4.18 11.62 6.62
N LEU A 162 -3.49 11.95 5.52
CA LEU A 162 -4.14 12.40 4.29
C LEU A 162 -4.97 11.28 3.63
N ARG A 163 -4.44 10.05 3.60
CA ARG A 163 -5.18 8.86 3.08
C ARG A 163 -6.44 8.57 3.88
N GLU A 164 -6.35 8.58 5.21
CA GLU A 164 -7.50 8.36 6.10
C GLU A 164 -8.58 9.44 5.90
N TRP A 165 -8.15 10.70 5.80
CA TRP A 165 -9.07 11.81 5.52
C TRP A 165 -9.77 11.65 4.16
N ALA A 166 -9.01 11.25 3.13
CA ALA A 166 -9.49 11.12 1.76
C ALA A 166 -10.42 9.93 1.54
N ASN A 167 -10.24 8.81 2.26
CA ASN A 167 -10.97 7.56 2.06
C ASN A 167 -12.51 7.70 2.11
N THR A 168 -13.01 8.67 2.88
CA THR A 168 -14.45 8.93 3.04
C THR A 168 -14.95 10.17 2.30
N ARG A 169 -14.05 10.93 1.66
CA ARG A 169 -14.34 12.29 1.15
C ARG A 169 -13.98 12.50 -0.31
N CYS A 170 -13.08 11.69 -0.87
CA CYS A 170 -12.55 11.87 -2.21
C CYS A 170 -12.80 10.64 -3.08
N ARG A 171 -12.93 10.87 -4.39
CA ARG A 171 -12.77 9.82 -5.40
C ARG A 171 -11.28 9.58 -5.62
N ARG A 172 -10.87 8.34 -5.84
CA ARG A 172 -9.47 8.06 -6.22
C ARG A 172 -9.23 8.51 -7.66
N ALA A 173 -8.14 9.24 -7.88
CA ALA A 173 -7.70 9.61 -9.23
C ALA A 173 -6.97 8.45 -9.92
N THR A 174 -6.22 7.68 -9.14
CA THR A 174 -5.63 6.41 -9.59
C THR A 174 -6.77 5.43 -9.86
N SER A 175 -6.82 4.90 -11.08
CA SER A 175 -7.76 3.84 -11.45
C SER A 175 -7.61 2.68 -10.47
N ASP A 176 -8.74 2.20 -9.94
CA ASP A 176 -8.75 1.03 -9.07
C ASP A 176 -8.03 -0.10 -9.79
N SER A 177 -6.88 -0.53 -9.27
CA SER A 177 -6.01 -1.54 -9.89
C SER A 177 -6.80 -2.79 -10.32
N ARG A 178 -7.96 -3.03 -9.70
CA ARG A 178 -8.92 -4.07 -10.05
C ARG A 178 -9.52 -3.92 -11.45
N VAL A 179 -9.90 -2.72 -11.88
CA VAL A 179 -10.53 -2.49 -13.20
C VAL A 179 -9.49 -2.61 -14.31
N THR A 180 -8.29 -2.06 -14.10
CA THR A 180 -7.18 -2.23 -15.05
C THR A 180 -6.74 -3.69 -15.14
N LYS A 181 -6.68 -4.41 -14.00
CA LYS A 181 -6.44 -5.86 -13.97
C LYS A 181 -7.53 -6.67 -14.66
N MET A 182 -8.81 -6.32 -14.51
CA MET A 182 -9.92 -6.98 -15.20
C MET A 182 -9.87 -6.76 -16.72
N ILE A 183 -9.54 -5.54 -17.17
CA ILE A 183 -9.37 -5.24 -18.61
C ILE A 183 -8.15 -5.99 -19.17
N GLU A 184 -7.08 -6.13 -18.40
CA GLU A 184 -5.90 -6.92 -18.76
C GLU A 184 -6.18 -8.43 -18.75
N GLU A 185 -7.02 -8.94 -17.84
CA GLU A 185 -7.51 -10.33 -17.82
C GLU A 185 -8.34 -10.61 -19.09
N GLU A 186 -9.26 -9.73 -19.46
CA GLU A 186 -10.05 -9.85 -20.70
C GLU A 186 -9.18 -9.72 -21.97
N GLN A 187 -8.19 -8.83 -22.00
CA GLN A 187 -7.26 -8.68 -23.14
C GLN A 187 -6.26 -9.84 -23.24
N ARG A 188 -5.86 -10.43 -22.11
CA ARG A 188 -5.12 -11.69 -22.08
C ARG A 188 -5.98 -12.82 -22.61
N GLU A 189 -7.20 -13.02 -22.08
CA GLU A 189 -8.12 -14.07 -22.52
C GLU A 189 -8.42 -14.00 -24.03
N ALA A 190 -8.55 -12.80 -24.60
CA ALA A 190 -8.75 -12.61 -26.04
C ALA A 190 -7.50 -12.95 -26.90
N SER A 191 -6.30 -12.95 -26.29
CA SER A 191 -5.02 -13.30 -26.94
C SER A 191 -4.67 -14.79 -26.81
N PHE A 192 -5.38 -15.55 -25.97
CA PHE A 192 -5.08 -16.96 -25.65
C PHE A 192 -6.05 -17.96 -26.31
N LEU A 193 -6.76 -17.57 -27.37
CA LEU A 193 -7.40 -18.53 -28.27
C LEU A 193 -6.37 -19.11 -29.25
N ASP A 194 -5.33 -19.74 -28.72
CA ASP A 194 -4.65 -20.86 -29.37
C ASP A 194 -4.12 -21.78 -28.26
N ASP A 195 -4.43 -23.06 -28.43
CA ASP A 195 -4.31 -24.17 -27.48
C ASP A 195 -3.01 -24.19 -26.66
N GLU A 196 -3.10 -24.17 -25.32
CA GLU A 196 -2.15 -24.86 -24.43
C GLU A 196 -2.73 -25.03 -23.00
N GLU A 197 -2.28 -26.11 -22.32
CA GLU A 197 -2.73 -26.66 -21.03
C GLU A 197 -2.90 -25.65 -19.87
N PRO A 198 -3.70 -25.96 -18.81
CA PRO A 198 -4.01 -25.00 -17.75
C PRO A 198 -2.74 -24.47 -17.07
N ALA A 199 -2.48 -23.18 -17.24
CA ALA A 199 -1.30 -22.47 -16.76
C ALA A 199 -1.12 -22.63 -15.24
N LYS A 200 0.13 -22.88 -14.83
CA LYS A 200 0.58 -23.04 -13.46
C LYS A 200 0.23 -21.79 -12.64
N GLU A 201 -0.27 -21.96 -11.41
CA GLU A 201 -0.67 -20.81 -10.59
C GLU A 201 0.56 -19.95 -10.23
N GLN A 202 0.52 -18.65 -10.51
CA GLN A 202 1.66 -17.71 -10.39
C GLN A 202 2.37 -17.74 -9.02
N TRP A 203 1.66 -17.97 -7.91
CA TRP A 203 2.27 -18.07 -6.59
C TRP A 203 3.10 -19.35 -6.40
N MET A 204 2.74 -20.44 -7.10
CA MET A 204 3.49 -21.70 -7.10
C MET A 204 4.82 -21.53 -7.84
N GLU A 205 4.82 -20.81 -8.98
CA GLU A 205 6.06 -20.50 -9.71
C GLU A 205 7.04 -19.68 -8.83
N LEU A 206 6.52 -18.67 -8.12
CA LEU A 206 7.32 -17.89 -7.17
C LEU A 206 7.87 -18.78 -6.04
N ALA A 207 7.06 -19.71 -5.52
CA ALA A 207 7.46 -20.62 -4.47
C ALA A 207 8.54 -21.61 -4.93
N GLU A 208 8.41 -22.17 -6.13
CA GLU A 208 9.41 -23.06 -6.74
C GLU A 208 10.75 -22.35 -6.98
N HIS A 209 10.71 -21.07 -7.34
CA HIS A 209 11.91 -20.24 -7.47
C HIS A 209 12.45 -19.70 -6.13
N GLY A 210 11.90 -20.16 -4.99
CA GLY A 210 12.37 -19.78 -3.66
C GLY A 210 11.97 -18.37 -3.22
N GLN A 211 11.10 -17.68 -3.97
CA GLN A 211 10.61 -16.34 -3.67
C GLN A 211 9.42 -16.39 -2.69
N LEU A 212 9.63 -17.02 -1.53
CA LEU A 212 8.56 -17.37 -0.58
C LEU A 212 7.77 -16.16 -0.04
N ASN A 213 8.42 -15.01 0.15
CA ASN A 213 7.71 -13.77 0.55
C ASN A 213 6.66 -13.37 -0.49
N ALA A 214 7.05 -13.30 -1.77
CA ALA A 214 6.18 -12.91 -2.87
C ALA A 214 5.09 -13.96 -3.10
N ALA A 215 5.44 -15.24 -3.00
CA ALA A 215 4.50 -16.34 -3.10
C ALA A 215 3.39 -16.24 -2.05
N VAL A 216 3.71 -15.97 -0.77
CA VAL A 216 2.70 -15.81 0.29
C VAL A 216 1.79 -14.61 0.03
N ILE A 217 2.34 -13.50 -0.46
CA ILE A 217 1.54 -12.30 -0.78
C ILE A 217 0.57 -12.57 -1.93
N GLU A 218 1.03 -13.18 -3.02
CA GLU A 218 0.17 -13.50 -4.17
C GLU A 218 -0.86 -14.58 -3.82
N TYR A 219 -0.48 -15.58 -3.03
CA TYR A 219 -1.41 -16.58 -2.51
C TYR A 219 -2.56 -15.93 -1.71
N LEU A 220 -2.25 -14.98 -0.81
CA LEU A 220 -3.26 -14.26 -0.03
C LEU A 220 -4.09 -13.29 -0.88
N ARG A 221 -3.54 -12.77 -1.98
CA ARG A 221 -4.29 -11.93 -2.93
C ARG A 221 -5.44 -12.69 -3.57
N ARG A 222 -5.25 -13.98 -3.85
CA ARG A 222 -6.26 -14.86 -4.47
C ARG A 222 -7.29 -15.37 -3.47
N CYS A 223 -6.84 -15.79 -2.29
CA CYS A 223 -7.71 -16.41 -1.30
C CYS A 223 -8.49 -15.41 -0.43
N ASP A 224 -8.08 -14.13 -0.42
CA ASP A 224 -8.54 -13.02 0.46
C ASP A 224 -8.28 -13.27 1.96
N GLU A 225 -8.54 -14.49 2.43
CA GLU A 225 -8.27 -15.00 3.77
C GLU A 225 -7.70 -16.42 3.74
N ALA A 226 -6.62 -16.67 4.50
CA ALA A 226 -6.05 -18.00 4.65
C ALA A 226 -5.76 -18.38 6.11
N PRO A 227 -6.43 -19.43 6.64
CA PRO A 227 -6.07 -20.04 7.92
C PRO A 227 -4.68 -20.69 7.89
N PHE A 228 -4.03 -20.80 9.05
CA PHE A 228 -2.70 -21.41 9.20
C PHE A 228 -2.60 -22.85 8.61
N PRO A 229 -3.55 -23.77 8.86
CA PRO A 229 -3.58 -25.11 8.29
C PRO A 229 -3.49 -25.16 6.77
N LYS A 230 -4.23 -24.25 6.10
CA LYS A 230 -4.36 -24.20 4.65
C LYS A 230 -3.04 -23.71 4.04
N LEU A 231 -2.45 -22.67 4.64
CA LEU A 231 -1.13 -22.19 4.24
C LEU A 231 -0.05 -23.26 4.44
N GLN A 232 -0.06 -24.02 5.55
CA GLN A 232 0.89 -25.12 5.77
C GLN A 232 0.75 -26.27 4.76
N GLU A 233 -0.47 -26.55 4.32
CA GLU A 233 -0.77 -27.58 3.33
C GLU A 233 -0.31 -27.15 1.94
N ASP A 234 -0.74 -25.97 1.50
CA ASP A 234 -0.46 -25.45 0.16
C ASP A 234 1.04 -25.14 -0.04
N PHE A 235 1.75 -24.71 1.01
CA PHE A 235 3.19 -24.44 0.95
C PHE A 235 4.07 -25.64 1.29
N GLY A 236 3.49 -26.76 1.73
CA GLY A 236 4.22 -27.98 2.07
C GLY A 236 5.17 -28.51 0.99
N PRO A 237 4.83 -28.42 -0.31
CA PRO A 237 5.75 -28.81 -1.39
C PRO A 237 6.99 -27.92 -1.55
N PHE A 238 6.95 -26.67 -1.08
CA PHE A 238 7.97 -25.65 -1.38
C PHE A 238 8.86 -25.31 -0.18
N LEU A 239 8.36 -25.50 1.05
CA LEU A 239 9.17 -25.41 2.26
C LEU A 239 8.71 -26.40 3.32
N GLU A 240 9.58 -26.71 4.27
CA GLU A 240 9.17 -27.44 5.47
C GLU A 240 8.16 -26.58 6.24
N THR A 241 6.93 -27.06 6.42
CA THR A 241 5.85 -26.28 7.07
C THR A 241 5.51 -26.75 8.48
N THR A 242 5.87 -27.98 8.86
CA THR A 242 5.56 -28.57 10.17
C THR A 242 6.78 -28.54 11.11
N GLY A 243 6.53 -28.42 12.41
CA GLY A 243 7.63 -28.34 13.40
C GLY A 243 7.14 -28.08 14.81
N GLU A 244 8.04 -27.57 15.67
CA GLU A 244 7.76 -27.31 17.09
C GLU A 244 7.51 -25.82 17.40
N GLN A 245 7.56 -24.96 16.38
CA GLN A 245 7.40 -23.52 16.55
C GLN A 245 5.92 -23.11 16.44
N GLY A 246 5.63 -21.91 16.93
CA GLY A 246 4.33 -21.28 16.85
C GLY A 246 4.46 -19.76 16.88
N LEU A 247 3.31 -19.10 16.77
CA LEU A 247 3.19 -17.65 16.88
C LEU A 247 2.22 -17.29 18.00
N ALA A 248 2.60 -16.33 18.84
CA ALA A 248 1.74 -15.67 19.82
C ALA A 248 1.71 -14.16 19.58
N LEU A 249 0.74 -13.47 20.18
CA LEU A 249 0.75 -12.02 20.20
C LEU A 249 1.92 -11.50 21.03
N ARG A 250 2.63 -10.48 20.52
CA ARG A 250 3.73 -9.88 21.28
C ARG A 250 3.25 -9.09 22.51
N ALA A 251 2.05 -8.52 22.43
CA ALA A 251 1.43 -7.78 23.53
C ALA A 251 1.05 -8.70 24.71
N ASP A 252 0.70 -9.96 24.39
CA ASP A 252 0.36 -10.99 25.36
C ASP A 252 0.79 -12.38 24.84
N PRO A 253 1.97 -12.88 25.25
CA PRO A 253 2.50 -14.17 24.80
C PRO A 253 1.63 -15.37 25.18
N ASN A 254 0.68 -15.22 26.11
CA ASN A 254 -0.29 -16.26 26.45
C ASN A 254 -1.42 -16.36 25.43
N VAL A 255 -1.56 -15.39 24.51
CA VAL A 255 -2.49 -15.48 23.38
C VAL A 255 -1.76 -16.09 22.19
N VAL A 256 -1.92 -17.40 22.03
CA VAL A 256 -1.33 -18.20 20.95
C VAL A 256 -2.22 -18.10 19.71
N LEU A 257 -1.61 -17.82 18.56
CA LEU A 257 -2.31 -17.79 17.25
C LEU A 257 -2.27 -19.15 16.58
N TRP A 258 -1.09 -19.79 16.58
CA TRP A 258 -0.88 -21.11 16.01
C TRP A 258 0.33 -21.81 16.61
N SER A 259 0.34 -23.14 16.56
CA SER A 259 1.46 -23.99 16.95
C SER A 259 1.62 -25.16 16.00
N GLY A 260 2.82 -25.75 15.96
CA GLY A 260 3.10 -26.91 15.10
C GLY A 260 3.65 -26.55 13.72
N MET A 261 4.27 -25.36 13.58
CA MET A 261 4.92 -24.93 12.34
C MET A 261 6.45 -25.07 12.42
N SER A 262 7.09 -25.12 11.26
CA SER A 262 8.55 -25.12 11.16
C SER A 262 9.13 -23.76 11.57
N GLN A 263 10.42 -23.74 11.92
CA GLN A 263 11.11 -22.49 12.21
C GLN A 263 11.18 -21.54 10.99
N PRO A 264 11.51 -22.01 9.76
CA PRO A 264 11.51 -21.15 8.58
C PRO A 264 10.16 -20.51 8.29
N LEU A 265 9.06 -21.27 8.42
CA LEU A 265 7.72 -20.74 8.19
C LEU A 265 7.33 -19.69 9.26
N ALA A 266 7.66 -19.95 10.53
CA ALA A 266 7.43 -19.01 11.61
C ALA A 266 8.19 -17.69 11.40
N GLU A 267 9.45 -17.76 10.94
CA GLU A 267 10.28 -16.60 10.60
C GLU A 267 9.68 -15.81 9.44
N LEU A 268 9.35 -16.49 8.33
CA LEU A 268 8.73 -15.91 7.16
C LEU A 268 7.46 -15.11 7.51
N LEU A 269 6.52 -15.76 8.18
CA LEU A 269 5.23 -15.14 8.56
C LEU A 269 5.43 -13.99 9.55
N SER A 270 6.29 -14.18 10.57
CA SER A 270 6.56 -13.12 11.55
C SER A 270 7.19 -11.87 10.93
N SER A 271 8.08 -12.07 9.94
CA SER A 271 8.72 -10.98 9.19
C SER A 271 7.69 -10.22 8.36
N LEU A 272 6.85 -10.93 7.60
CA LEU A 272 5.80 -10.31 6.78
C LEU A 272 4.78 -9.52 7.64
N ILE A 273 4.40 -10.03 8.80
CA ILE A 273 3.52 -9.33 9.75
C ILE A 273 4.21 -8.08 10.30
N ALA A 274 5.48 -8.19 10.72
CA ALA A 274 6.24 -7.07 11.28
C ALA A 274 6.45 -5.94 10.26
N GLN A 275 6.62 -6.29 8.98
CA GLN A 275 6.72 -5.35 7.85
C GLN A 275 5.35 -4.85 7.35
N ARG A 276 4.24 -5.26 7.98
CA ARG A 276 2.86 -4.93 7.58
C ARG A 276 2.55 -5.32 6.12
N ARG A 277 3.21 -6.37 5.61
CA ARG A 277 2.93 -6.96 4.29
C ARG A 277 1.71 -7.87 4.31
N ILE A 278 1.42 -8.48 5.47
CA ILE A 278 0.26 -9.32 5.74
C ILE A 278 -0.29 -9.01 7.14
N TYR A 279 -1.57 -9.29 7.37
CA TYR A 279 -2.26 -9.01 8.63
C TYR A 279 -2.90 -10.27 9.20
N VAL A 280 -2.88 -10.38 10.52
CA VAL A 280 -3.55 -11.46 11.26
C VAL A 280 -4.94 -10.99 11.67
N HIS A 281 -5.95 -11.81 11.39
CA HIS A 281 -7.34 -11.54 11.70
C HIS A 281 -7.96 -12.68 12.52
N PRO A 282 -8.62 -12.41 13.66
CA PRO A 282 -9.37 -13.43 14.39
C PRO A 282 -10.51 -14.00 13.55
N ILE A 283 -10.67 -15.32 13.54
CA ILE A 283 -11.75 -16.03 12.86
C ILE A 283 -12.45 -16.99 13.83
N SER A 284 -13.60 -17.53 13.43
CA SER A 284 -14.30 -18.53 14.23
C SER A 284 -13.48 -19.82 14.37
N ALA A 285 -13.50 -20.43 15.56
CA ALA A 285 -12.93 -21.76 15.78
C ALA A 285 -13.63 -22.85 14.93
N GLU A 286 -14.86 -22.60 14.45
CA GLU A 286 -15.60 -23.51 13.58
C GLU A 286 -14.93 -23.67 12.21
N THR A 287 -14.34 -22.60 11.68
CA THR A 287 -13.55 -22.64 10.44
C THR A 287 -12.41 -23.65 10.55
N TYR A 288 -11.77 -23.72 11.72
CA TYR A 288 -10.71 -24.70 12.01
C TYR A 288 -11.24 -26.13 12.20
N LYS A 289 -12.42 -26.29 12.82
CA LYS A 289 -13.07 -27.61 12.94
C LYS A 289 -13.35 -28.24 11.57
N SER A 290 -13.77 -27.43 10.59
CA SER A 290 -14.01 -27.90 9.21
C SER A 290 -12.72 -28.40 8.51
N LEU A 291 -11.56 -27.87 8.90
CA LEU A 291 -10.24 -28.25 8.39
C LEU A 291 -9.62 -29.43 9.17
N GLY A 292 -10.30 -29.93 10.21
CA GLY A 292 -9.81 -31.03 11.05
C GLY A 292 -8.53 -30.73 11.83
N LYS A 293 -8.10 -29.45 11.92
CA LYS A 293 -6.87 -29.02 12.60
C LYS A 293 -7.17 -27.92 13.62
N GLY A 294 -6.42 -27.86 14.71
CA GLY A 294 -6.57 -26.85 15.76
C GLY A 294 -5.45 -26.94 16.79
N VAL A 295 -5.33 -25.91 17.63
CA VAL A 295 -4.35 -25.88 18.72
C VAL A 295 -4.98 -26.48 19.98
N LYS A 296 -4.26 -27.34 20.70
CA LYS A 296 -4.71 -27.98 21.95
C LYS A 296 -4.64 -27.00 23.14
N LEU A 297 -5.37 -25.89 23.06
CA LEU A 297 -5.50 -24.87 24.10
C LEU A 297 -6.96 -24.39 24.19
N PRO A 298 -7.40 -23.82 25.33
CA PRO A 298 -8.71 -23.21 25.44
C PRO A 298 -8.90 -22.12 24.36
N VAL A 299 -10.03 -22.14 23.66
CA VAL A 299 -10.35 -21.17 22.60
C VAL A 299 -10.73 -19.83 23.22
N LEU A 300 -10.17 -18.76 22.68
CA LEU A 300 -10.53 -17.38 22.96
C LEU A 300 -11.31 -16.83 21.75
N GLU A 301 -12.59 -16.49 21.93
CA GLU A 301 -13.43 -15.97 20.85
C GLU A 301 -13.17 -14.49 20.53
N LYS A 302 -12.82 -13.71 21.57
CA LYS A 302 -12.53 -12.27 21.44
C LYS A 302 -11.38 -11.88 22.35
N LEU A 303 -10.49 -11.04 21.83
CA LEU A 303 -9.36 -10.55 22.60
C LEU A 303 -9.84 -9.63 23.74
N ALA A 304 -9.50 -9.98 24.97
CA ALA A 304 -9.80 -9.17 26.15
C ALA A 304 -8.80 -8.01 26.31
N ASP A 305 -9.20 -6.98 27.06
CA ASP A 305 -8.31 -5.85 27.34
C ASP A 305 -7.17 -6.21 28.29
N GLU A 306 -7.42 -7.14 29.22
CA GLU A 306 -6.46 -7.66 30.19
C GLU A 306 -5.64 -8.84 29.66
N LYS A 307 -4.43 -9.00 30.21
CA LYS A 307 -3.54 -10.12 29.86
C LYS A 307 -4.07 -11.44 30.38
N GLN A 308 -3.92 -12.49 29.57
CA GLN A 308 -4.34 -13.83 29.90
C GLN A 308 -3.38 -14.47 30.91
N ALA A 309 -3.93 -15.07 31.96
CA ALA A 309 -3.15 -15.72 33.02
C ALA A 309 -2.60 -17.11 32.60
N ARG A 310 -3.19 -17.72 31.58
CA ARG A 310 -2.81 -19.04 31.03
C ARG A 310 -2.81 -19.00 29.50
N PRO A 311 -2.05 -19.87 28.83
CA PRO A 311 -2.08 -19.96 27.37
C PRO A 311 -3.48 -20.28 26.85
N VAL A 312 -3.97 -19.46 25.93
CA VAL A 312 -5.24 -19.62 25.21
C VAL A 312 -4.98 -19.49 23.72
N TRP A 313 -5.80 -20.16 22.91
CA TRP A 313 -5.70 -20.11 21.46
C TRP A 313 -6.73 -19.14 20.89
N LEU A 314 -6.26 -18.19 20.09
CA LEU A 314 -7.08 -17.29 19.30
C LEU A 314 -7.05 -17.75 17.83
N PRO A 315 -8.10 -18.43 17.34
CA PRO A 315 -8.16 -18.85 15.95
C PRO A 315 -8.06 -17.64 15.04
N SER A 316 -7.11 -17.67 14.10
CA SER A 316 -6.80 -16.53 13.26
C SER A 316 -6.48 -16.95 11.82
N ALA A 317 -6.61 -16.03 10.88
CA ALA A 317 -6.23 -16.19 9.48
C ALA A 317 -5.38 -15.00 9.01
N PHE A 318 -4.74 -15.16 7.86
CA PHE A 318 -3.96 -14.12 7.19
C PHE A 318 -4.79 -13.42 6.11
N ARG A 319 -4.60 -12.11 5.98
CA ARG A 319 -5.15 -11.28 4.89
C ARG A 319 -4.14 -10.23 4.43
N LEU A 320 -4.34 -9.62 3.26
CA LEU A 320 -3.53 -8.50 2.77
C LEU A 320 -4.00 -7.13 3.27
N MET A 321 -5.26 -7.02 3.67
CA MET A 321 -5.83 -5.78 4.18
C MET A 321 -5.83 -5.77 5.71
N PRO A 322 -5.55 -4.62 6.36
CA PRO A 322 -5.71 -4.49 7.79
C PRO A 322 -7.19 -4.61 8.18
N PRO A 323 -7.49 -5.09 9.41
CA PRO A 323 -8.87 -5.14 9.89
C PRO A 323 -9.49 -3.75 10.05
N GLU A 324 -10.82 -3.69 9.96
CA GLU A 324 -11.61 -2.50 10.29
C GLU A 324 -11.34 -2.11 11.77
N GLY A 325 -10.79 -0.91 11.99
CA GLY A 325 -10.31 -0.47 13.31
C GLY A 325 -8.78 -0.56 13.52
N GLY A 326 -8.04 -1.02 12.51
CA GLY A 326 -6.57 -1.04 12.48
C GLY A 326 -5.93 -2.30 13.07
N SER A 327 -4.67 -2.58 12.70
CA SER A 327 -3.96 -3.81 13.09
C SER A 327 -3.63 -3.91 14.59
N GLY A 328 -3.79 -2.83 15.35
CA GLY A 328 -3.74 -2.75 16.82
C GLY A 328 -2.83 -3.78 17.50
N ARG A 329 -3.43 -4.62 18.35
CA ARG A 329 -2.77 -5.67 19.15
C ARG A 329 -2.27 -6.88 18.32
N PHE A 330 -2.63 -6.95 17.03
CA PHE A 330 -2.26 -8.02 16.08
C PHE A 330 -1.06 -7.65 15.20
N ALA A 331 -0.59 -6.40 15.27
CA ALA A 331 0.48 -5.87 14.42
C ALA A 331 1.87 -6.47 14.69
N ARG A 332 2.06 -7.16 15.83
CA ARG A 332 3.33 -7.79 16.19
C ARG A 332 3.08 -9.13 16.83
N VAL A 333 3.75 -10.14 16.28
CA VAL A 333 3.77 -11.50 16.82
C VAL A 333 5.14 -11.82 17.38
N ALA A 334 5.18 -12.74 18.32
CA ALA A 334 6.39 -13.35 18.86
C ALA A 334 6.40 -14.83 18.49
N ARG A 335 7.57 -15.34 18.14
CA ARG A 335 7.76 -16.79 17.98
C ARG A 335 7.75 -17.44 19.35
N ILE A 336 7.09 -18.58 19.45
CA ILE A 336 7.01 -19.37 20.68
C ILE A 336 7.35 -20.82 20.36
N LYS A 337 7.82 -21.54 21.38
CA LYS A 337 7.94 -22.99 21.35
C LYS A 337 7.00 -23.55 22.42
N LEU A 338 5.94 -24.22 21.99
CA LEU A 338 5.05 -24.91 22.90
C LEU A 338 5.61 -26.32 23.12
N SER A 339 6.03 -26.62 24.34
CA SER A 339 6.32 -28.00 24.75
C SER A 339 5.05 -28.82 24.56
N ARG A 340 5.16 -29.97 23.88
CA ARG A 340 4.05 -30.88 23.59
C ARG A 340 3.29 -31.32 24.83
#